data_AF-A0A432RV02-F1
#
_entry.id   AF-A0A432RV02-F1
#
_cell.length_a   1.000
_cell.length_b   1.000
_cell.length_c   1.000
_cell.angle_alpha   90.00
_cell.angle_beta   90.00
_cell.angle_gamma   90.00
#
_symmetry.space_group_name_H-M   'P 1'
#
loop_
_entity.id
_entity.type
_entity.pdbx_description
1 polymer ?
#
loop_
_entity_poly.entity_id
_entity_poly.type
_entity_poly.pdbx_seq_one_letter_code
_entity_poly.pdbx_strand_id
1 'polypeptide(L)' 'MKKTIAIKEFKLANTEKGLIKVSKIEEPYGENSKPVVSIAISLNGEDVDWKAHIPYENIDELIESLKEAKKY' A
#
# COMPACT_ATOMS: atom_id res chain seq x y z
N MET A 1 1.85 3.42 19.98
CA MET A 1 2.29 2.22 19.22
C MET A 1 1.79 2.37 17.80
N LYS A 2 2.63 2.19 16.77
CA LYS A 2 2.19 2.25 15.37
C LYS A 2 1.15 1.16 15.12
N LYS A 3 -0.09 1.54 14.82
CA LYS A 3 -1.16 0.57 14.58
C LYS A 3 -1.34 0.40 13.09
N THR A 4 -1.07 -0.82 12.62
CA THR A 4 -1.25 -1.19 11.20
C THR A 4 -2.49 -2.08 11.09
N ILE A 5 -3.41 -1.68 10.23
CA ILE A 5 -4.67 -2.40 9.97
C ILE A 5 -4.63 -2.86 8.51
N ALA A 6 -4.57 -4.18 8.30
CA ALA A 6 -4.64 -4.74 6.95
C ALA A 6 -6.02 -4.48 6.34
N ILE A 7 -6.06 -3.88 5.15
CA ILE A 7 -7.29 -3.60 4.41
C ILE A 7 -7.53 -4.72 3.39
N LYS A 8 -6.51 -5.05 2.61
CA LYS A 8 -6.61 -6.07 1.57
C LYS A 8 -5.26 -6.67 1.25
N GLU A 9 -5.27 -7.95 0.91
CA GLU A 9 -4.13 -8.67 0.37
C GLU A 9 -4.58 -9.41 -0.88
N PHE A 10 -3.73 -9.39 -1.92
CA PHE A 10 -4.00 -10.09 -3.16
C PHE A 10 -2.70 -10.48 -3.88
N LYS A 11 -2.81 -11.46 -4.77
CA LYS A 11 -1.65 -12.00 -5.50
C LYS A 11 -1.08 -10.97 -6.49
N LEU A 12 0.23 -10.82 -6.50
CA LEU A 12 0.96 -10.08 -7.53
C LEU A 12 0.93 -10.88 -8.84
N ALA A 13 0.37 -10.28 -9.88
CA ALA A 13 0.27 -10.92 -11.19
C ALA A 13 1.66 -11.32 -11.73
N ASN A 14 1.71 -12.41 -12.50
CA ASN A 14 2.93 -12.95 -13.11
C ASN A 14 4.02 -13.39 -12.12
N THR A 15 3.67 -13.62 -10.86
CA THR A 15 4.57 -14.23 -9.86
C THR A 15 3.95 -15.47 -9.26
N GLU A 16 4.78 -16.44 -8.86
CA GLU A 16 4.27 -17.66 -8.22
C GLU A 16 3.73 -17.36 -6.82
N LYS A 17 4.50 -16.60 -6.03
CA LYS A 17 4.26 -16.33 -4.60
C LYS A 17 4.08 -14.86 -4.25
N GLY A 18 4.25 -13.94 -5.20
CA GLY A 18 4.25 -12.52 -4.89
C GLY A 18 2.87 -12.03 -4.42
N LEU A 19 2.88 -11.05 -3.53
CA LEU A 19 1.71 -10.48 -2.89
C LEU A 19 1.76 -8.95 -2.91
N ILE A 20 0.59 -8.34 -3.07
CA ILE A 20 0.35 -6.92 -2.84
C ILE A 20 -0.52 -6.80 -1.59
N LYS A 21 -0.05 -6.04 -0.60
CA LYS A 21 -0.73 -5.78 0.67
C LYS A 21 -1.04 -4.30 0.79
N VAL A 22 -2.29 -3.98 1.05
CA VAL A 22 -2.77 -2.63 1.31
C VAL A 22 -3.21 -2.56 2.77
N SER A 23 -2.61 -1.63 3.52
CA SER A 23 -2.83 -1.48 4.95
C SER A 23 -2.97 -0.02 5.34
N LYS A 24 -3.80 0.30 6.32
CA LYS A 24 -3.79 1.60 6.99
C LYS A 24 -2.72 1.61 8.07
N ILE A 25 -1.94 2.68 8.17
CA ILE A 25 -1.03 2.91 9.29
C ILE A 25 -1.50 4.14 10.05
N GLU A 26 -1.86 3.95 11.31
CA GLU A 26 -2.15 5.04 12.26
C GLU A 26 -0.83 5.51 12.85
N GLU A 27 -0.62 6.82 12.85
CA GLU A 27 0.55 7.49 13.44
C GLU A 27 1.91 6.98 12.88
N PRO A 28 2.10 6.96 11.55
CA PRO A 28 3.31 6.41 10.91
C PRO A 28 4.62 7.10 11.35
N TYR A 29 4.55 8.37 11.74
CA TYR A 29 5.70 9.22 12.07
C TYR A 29 5.71 9.69 13.54
N GLY A 30 4.90 9.06 14.41
CA GLY A 30 4.79 9.41 15.83
C GLY A 30 3.43 9.96 16.21
N GLU A 31 3.26 10.25 17.51
CA GLU A 31 1.98 10.69 18.08
C GLU A 31 1.43 11.93 17.33
N ASN A 32 0.13 11.91 17.01
CA ASN A 32 -0.58 12.93 16.22
C ASN A 32 -0.20 13.04 14.74
N SER A 33 0.68 12.19 14.21
CA SER A 33 0.92 12.19 12.76
C SER A 33 -0.31 11.68 12.01
N LYS A 34 -0.64 12.35 10.89
CA LYS A 34 -1.77 11.98 10.04
C LYS A 34 -1.63 10.51 9.60
N PRO A 35 -2.72 9.73 9.60
CA PRO A 35 -2.68 8.35 9.12
C PRO A 35 -2.34 8.33 7.62
N VAL A 36 -1.83 7.20 7.15
CA VAL A 36 -1.51 6.97 5.73
C VAL A 36 -2.01 5.59 5.29
N VAL A 37 -2.20 5.41 4.00
CA VAL A 37 -2.33 4.09 3.38
C VAL A 37 -0.95 3.61 2.95
N SER A 38 -0.59 2.39 3.31
CA SER A 38 0.63 1.72 2.91
C SER A 38 0.31 0.66 1.87
N ILE A 39 1.01 0.72 0.73
CA ILE A 39 0.99 -0.34 -0.28
C ILE A 39 2.36 -1.03 -0.23
N ALA A 40 2.36 -2.31 0.10
CA ALA A 40 3.53 -3.16 0.18
C ALA A 40 3.48 -4.24 -0.89
N ILE A 41 4.61 -4.50 -1.53
CA ILE A 41 4.80 -5.55 -2.54
C ILE A 41 5.85 -6.51 -2.02
N SER A 42 5.55 -7.79 -2.11
CA SER A 42 6.44 -8.91 -1.80
C SER A 42 6.55 -9.79 -3.03
N LEU A 43 7.75 -10.22 -3.40
CA LEU A 43 8.00 -11.16 -4.49
C LEU A 43 7.93 -12.62 -4.02
N ASN A 44 8.32 -12.88 -2.78
CA ASN A 44 8.37 -14.22 -2.18
C ASN A 44 7.11 -14.55 -1.33
N GLY A 45 6.26 -13.56 -1.08
CA GLY A 45 5.04 -13.68 -0.25
C GLY A 45 5.27 -13.42 1.24
N GLU A 46 6.51 -13.25 1.66
CA GLU A 46 6.91 -13.12 3.07
C GLU A 46 7.51 -11.72 3.32
N ASP A 47 8.59 -11.40 2.64
CA ASP A 47 9.33 -10.15 2.81
C ASP A 47 8.75 -9.04 1.95
N VAL A 48 8.70 -7.82 2.50
CA VAL A 48 8.28 -6.65 1.75
C VAL A 48 9.47 -6.08 1.00
N ASP A 49 9.54 -6.32 -0.30
CA ASP A 49 10.56 -5.77 -1.20
C ASP A 49 10.36 -4.27 -1.44
N TRP A 50 9.12 -3.84 -1.66
CA TRP A 50 8.79 -2.44 -1.90
C TRP A 50 7.62 -1.99 -1.03
N LYS A 51 7.68 -0.76 -0.53
CA LYS A 51 6.57 -0.13 0.18
C LYS A 51 6.48 1.36 -0.12
N ALA A 52 5.25 1.84 -0.22
CA ALA A 52 4.95 3.26 -0.36
C ALA A 52 3.91 3.67 0.69
N HIS A 53 4.14 4.80 1.36
CA HIS A 53 3.15 5.45 2.21
C HIS A 53 2.49 6.58 1.44
N ILE A 54 1.17 6.52 1.34
CA ILE A 54 0.35 7.45 0.58
C ILE A 54 -0.54 8.20 1.58
N PRO A 55 -0.38 9.53 1.71
CA PRO A 55 -1.30 10.35 2.48
C PRO A 55 -2.73 10.20 1.95
N TYR A 56 -3.72 10.24 2.85
CA TYR A 56 -5.13 10.15 2.45
C TYR A 56 -5.55 11.25 1.48
N GLU A 57 -4.94 12.44 1.60
CA GLU A 57 -5.17 13.60 0.74
C GLU A 57 -4.78 13.35 -0.73
N ASN A 58 -3.95 12.33 -1.01
CA ASN A 58 -3.50 11.99 -2.37
C ASN A 58 -4.16 10.71 -2.94
N ILE A 59 -5.08 10.07 -2.21
CA ILE A 59 -5.64 8.76 -2.64
C ILE A 59 -6.44 8.88 -3.93
N ASP A 60 -7.31 9.88 -4.04
CA ASP A 60 -8.18 10.01 -5.21
C ASP A 60 -7.39 10.27 -6.49
N GLU A 61 -6.44 11.22 -6.44
CA GLU A 61 -5.54 11.53 -7.56
C GLU A 61 -4.67 10.32 -7.97
N LEU A 62 -4.18 9.54 -6.99
CA LEU A 62 -3.46 8.30 -7.27
C LEU A 62 -4.36 7.26 -7.95
N ILE A 63 -5.60 7.08 -7.50
CA ILE A 63 -6.55 6.16 -8.12
C ILE A 63 -6.84 6.57 -9.56
N GLU A 64 -7.03 7.86 -9.82
CA GLU A 64 -7.24 8.39 -11.16
C GLU A 64 -6.01 8.14 -12.05
N SER A 65 -4.82 8.42 -11.55
CA SER A 65 -3.55 8.16 -12.25
C SER A 65 -3.38 6.68 -12.60
N LEU A 66 -3.69 5.76 -11.68
CA LEU A 66 -3.62 4.32 -11.91
C LEU A 66 -4.67 3.84 -12.93
N LYS A 67 -5.87 4.45 -12.94
CA LYS A 67 -6.90 4.15 -13.95
C LYS A 67 -6.47 4.63 -15.33
N GLU A 68 -5.86 5.81 -15.41
CA GLU A 68 -5.35 6.37 -16.65
C GLU A 68 -4.18 5.53 -17.21
N ALA A 69 -3.28 5.06 -16.35
CA ALA A 69 -2.17 4.19 -16.74
C ALA A 69 -2.63 2.92 -17.49
N LYS A 70 -3.84 2.42 -17.24
CA LYS A 70 -4.41 1.26 -17.95
C LYS A 70 -4.82 1.54 -19.40
N LYS A 71 -4.84 2.81 -19.82
CA LYS A 71 -5.18 3.21 -21.20
C LYS A 71 -3.96 3.20 -22.13
N TYR A 72 -2.76 3.10 -21.57
CA TYR A 72 -1.50 2.92 -22.28
C TYR A 72 -1.11 1.45 -22.30
#